data_AF-A0A9E3D941-F1
#
_entry.id   AF-A0A9E3D941-F1
#
_cell.length_a   1.000
_cell.length_b   1.000
_cell.length_c   1.000
_cell.angle_alpha   90.00
_cell.angle_beta   90.00
_cell.angle_gamma   90.00
#
_symmetry.space_group_name_H-M   'P 1'
#
loop_
_entity.id
_entity.type
_entity.pdbx_description
1 polymer ?
#
loop_
_entity_poly.entity_id
_entity_poly.type
_entity_poly.pdbx_seq_one_letter_code
_entity_poly.pdbx_strand_id
1 'polypeptide(L)'
;MTLADDRRDDRAELPPCVIYRVGKALSVHEAGRLLPEDTVVLPASSPLLSRYLPPKSPHDVYELAVTQARGAIHMRLLREVIQQWCGPEQCKAIEQLLSRELDHSSPMAVVNLLKLSGEHEGLKKRWNEMLADASTPLRSSSLKLVVDGRGDFLLVDQRQPENPIPWEMDDDDELLADASAGQYLLNHLQRVKRSADHLTQQARHMIEPSLGQVIVRAAELHDLGKADERMQTYLEGRRRLVDADRLLAKSRRTYIPSRERQLREWAELPKGFRHEMLSMQMASRDEQIDPATRDLLLHLLSSHHGFFRGLPPRVDDDNPPGVSLRIDDADWAIDSASRSIDADGKLAQEVANRFWRLVGQFGWWGIAYLELLVRAADQYASRELS
;
A
#
# COMPACT_ATOMS: atom_id res chain seq x y z
N MET A 1 7.61 29.81 22.39
CA MET A 1 6.47 29.98 21.46
C MET A 1 5.68 28.70 21.54
N THR A 2 4.56 28.76 22.27
CA THR A 2 3.78 27.60 22.72
C THR A 2 3.16 26.92 21.50
N LEU A 3 3.56 25.68 21.22
CA LEU A 3 2.94 24.85 20.19
C LEU A 3 1.53 24.53 20.67
N ALA A 4 0.53 25.10 20.01
CA ALA A 4 -0.85 24.78 20.23
C ALA A 4 -1.06 23.29 19.95
N ASP A 5 -1.78 22.63 20.86
CA ASP A 5 -2.32 21.28 20.75
C ASP A 5 -3.28 21.24 19.54
N ASP A 6 -2.72 21.09 18.32
CA ASP A 6 -3.48 20.89 17.07
C ASP A 6 -3.94 19.42 17.05
N ARG A 7 -4.81 19.05 17.99
CA ARG A 7 -5.71 17.91 17.81
C ARG A 7 -6.65 18.28 16.67
N ARG A 8 -6.18 18.09 15.44
CA ARG A 8 -7.04 18.18 14.26
C ARG A 8 -8.18 17.21 14.50
N ASP A 9 -9.37 17.79 14.61
CA ASP A 9 -10.62 17.09 14.80
C ASP A 9 -10.71 15.95 13.79
N ASP A 10 -10.91 14.71 14.25
CA ASP A 10 -11.16 13.53 13.40
C ASP A 10 -12.40 13.72 12.51
N ARG A 11 -13.13 14.83 12.71
CA ARG A 11 -14.25 15.35 11.91
C ARG A 11 -13.85 16.38 10.86
N ALA A 12 -12.63 16.32 10.33
CA ALA A 12 -12.28 17.16 9.18
C ALA A 12 -13.30 16.90 8.04
N GLU A 13 -14.19 17.88 7.82
CA GLU A 13 -15.21 17.80 6.78
C GLU A 13 -14.49 17.74 5.43
N LEU A 14 -14.76 16.67 4.70
CA LEU A 14 -14.32 16.58 3.31
C LEU A 14 -15.27 17.42 2.46
N PRO A 15 -14.75 18.15 1.44
CA PRO A 15 -15.63 18.62 0.38
C PRO A 15 -16.39 17.41 -0.19
N PRO A 16 -17.67 17.56 -0.58
CA PRO A 16 -18.50 16.44 -1.03
C PRO A 16 -17.76 15.54 -2.01
N CYS A 17 -17.54 14.29 -1.62
CA CYS A 17 -16.83 13.31 -2.42
C CYS A 17 -17.64 12.03 -2.55
N VAL A 18 -17.42 11.30 -3.63
CA VAL A 18 -18.00 9.97 -3.84
C VAL A 18 -16.89 8.96 -3.67
N ILE A 19 -17.06 7.97 -2.81
CA ILE A 19 -16.16 6.83 -2.77
C ILE A 19 -16.77 5.67 -3.56
N TYR A 20 -15.93 4.96 -4.31
CA TYR A 20 -16.28 3.65 -4.86
C TYR A 20 -15.65 2.57 -3.99
N ARG A 21 -16.49 1.76 -3.35
CA ARG A 21 -16.11 0.63 -2.51
C ARG A 21 -16.82 -0.62 -2.99
N VAL A 22 -16.06 -1.64 -3.41
CA VAL A 22 -16.61 -2.94 -3.87
C VAL A 22 -17.76 -2.75 -4.88
N GLY A 23 -17.55 -1.87 -5.87
CA GLY A 23 -18.53 -1.57 -6.91
C GLY A 23 -19.73 -0.70 -6.50
N LYS A 24 -19.80 -0.21 -5.26
CA LYS A 24 -20.84 0.71 -4.78
C LYS A 24 -20.31 2.13 -4.65
N ALA A 25 -21.05 3.09 -5.18
CA ALA A 25 -20.80 4.52 -4.99
C ALA A 25 -21.49 5.01 -3.71
N LEU A 26 -20.72 5.62 -2.79
CA LEU A 26 -21.23 6.17 -1.53
C LEU A 26 -20.83 7.65 -1.43
N SER A 27 -21.77 8.53 -1.08
CA SER A 27 -21.45 9.92 -0.74
C SER A 27 -20.80 9.97 0.63
N VAL A 28 -19.62 10.57 0.72
CA VAL A 28 -18.87 10.72 1.97
C VAL A 28 -18.52 12.19 2.17
N HIS A 29 -18.69 12.64 3.41
CA HIS A 29 -18.43 14.01 3.85
C HIS A 29 -17.45 14.07 5.04
N GLU A 30 -17.03 12.92 5.55
CA GLU A 30 -16.17 12.77 6.73
C GLU A 30 -14.94 11.95 6.34
N ALA A 31 -13.74 12.47 6.59
CA ALA A 31 -12.48 11.79 6.26
C ALA A 31 -12.35 10.42 6.94
N GLY A 32 -12.83 10.28 8.17
CA GLY A 32 -12.79 9.03 8.92
C GLY A 32 -13.63 7.88 8.36
N ARG A 33 -14.39 8.08 7.27
CA ARG A 33 -15.11 7.00 6.56
C ARG A 33 -14.33 6.40 5.40
N LEU A 34 -13.17 6.97 5.07
CA LEU A 34 -12.28 6.45 4.05
C LEU A 34 -11.63 5.16 4.56
N LEU A 35 -11.75 4.09 3.78
CA LEU A 35 -11.05 2.84 4.03
C LEU A 35 -9.91 2.67 3.02
N PRO A 36 -8.90 1.84 3.34
CA PRO A 36 -7.96 1.40 2.33
C PRO A 36 -8.67 0.81 1.11
N GLU A 37 -8.07 0.98 -0.07
CA GLU A 37 -8.61 0.59 -1.38
C GLU A 37 -9.86 1.37 -1.86
N ASP A 38 -10.39 2.31 -1.08
CA ASP A 38 -11.43 3.21 -1.58
C ASP A 38 -10.92 4.06 -2.74
N THR A 39 -11.68 4.09 -3.83
CA THR A 39 -11.45 5.08 -4.90
C THR A 39 -12.22 6.34 -4.57
N VAL A 40 -11.51 7.40 -4.20
CA VAL A 40 -12.09 8.71 -3.89
C VAL A 40 -12.26 9.53 -5.17
N VAL A 41 -13.50 9.89 -5.48
CA VAL A 41 -13.87 10.76 -6.59
C VAL A 41 -14.21 12.13 -6.04
N LEU A 42 -13.38 13.11 -6.40
CA LEU A 42 -13.53 14.50 -6.05
C LEU A 42 -13.99 15.31 -7.27
N PRO A 43 -14.84 16.33 -7.11
CA PRO A 43 -15.11 17.26 -8.19
C PRO A 43 -13.81 17.95 -8.61
N ALA A 44 -13.64 18.26 -9.90
CA ALA A 44 -12.45 18.97 -10.40
C ALA A 44 -12.24 20.34 -9.74
N SER A 45 -13.32 20.96 -9.25
CA SER A 45 -13.29 22.19 -8.45
C SER A 45 -12.86 21.99 -7.00
N SER A 46 -12.61 20.75 -6.56
CA SER A 46 -12.23 20.47 -5.18
C SER A 46 -10.90 21.14 -4.83
N PRO A 47 -10.84 21.92 -3.74
CA PRO A 47 -9.60 22.57 -3.31
C PRO A 47 -8.51 21.54 -2.97
N LEU A 48 -8.88 20.30 -2.64
CA LEU A 48 -7.92 19.22 -2.37
C LEU A 48 -7.09 18.84 -3.60
N LEU A 49 -7.65 18.99 -4.81
CA LEU A 49 -6.98 18.67 -6.06
C LEU A 49 -6.13 19.82 -6.60
N SER A 50 -6.32 21.06 -6.11
CA SER A 50 -5.68 22.27 -6.64
C SER A 50 -4.15 22.21 -6.71
N ARG A 51 -3.52 21.45 -5.78
CA ARG A 51 -2.06 21.23 -5.72
C ARG A 51 -1.55 20.09 -6.62
N TYR A 52 -2.45 19.23 -7.10
CA TYR A 52 -2.13 18.06 -7.93
C TYR A 52 -2.54 18.27 -9.39
N LEU A 53 -3.41 19.25 -9.68
CA LEU A 53 -3.83 19.59 -11.02
C LEU A 53 -2.80 20.53 -11.66
N PRO A 54 -2.41 20.29 -12.93
CA PRO A 54 -1.62 21.25 -13.69
C PRO A 54 -2.35 22.62 -13.74
N PRO A 55 -1.63 23.75 -13.72
CA PRO A 55 -2.22 25.10 -13.62
C PRO A 55 -3.23 25.51 -14.71
N LYS A 56 -3.46 24.66 -15.72
CA LYS A 56 -4.36 24.88 -16.85
C LYS A 56 -4.99 23.56 -17.37
N SER A 57 -5.53 22.71 -16.50
CA SER A 57 -6.25 21.50 -16.96
C SER A 57 -7.77 21.72 -16.96
N PRO A 58 -8.41 22.00 -18.12
CA PRO A 58 -9.87 22.11 -18.21
C PRO A 58 -10.59 20.75 -18.29
N HIS A 59 -9.86 19.63 -18.25
CA HIS A 59 -10.40 18.30 -18.56
C HIS A 59 -10.01 17.25 -17.52
N ASP A 60 -10.80 16.18 -17.49
CA ASP A 60 -10.44 14.92 -16.87
C ASP A 60 -9.07 14.44 -17.38
N VAL A 61 -8.13 14.23 -16.47
CA VAL A 61 -6.73 13.88 -16.76
C VAL A 61 -6.40 12.42 -16.47
N TYR A 62 -7.37 11.59 -16.09
CA TYR A 62 -7.10 10.22 -15.63
C TYR A 62 -6.28 9.40 -16.64
N GLU A 63 -6.66 9.38 -17.93
CA GLU A 63 -5.94 8.58 -18.94
C GLU A 63 -4.50 9.05 -19.14
N LEU A 64 -4.27 10.36 -19.09
CA LEU A 64 -2.95 10.95 -19.19
C LEU A 64 -2.12 10.62 -17.94
N ALA A 65 -2.71 10.75 -16.75
CA ALA A 65 -2.06 10.47 -15.48
C ALA A 65 -1.68 8.99 -15.35
N VAL A 66 -2.56 8.07 -15.77
CA VAL A 66 -2.26 6.63 -15.75
C VAL A 66 -1.17 6.26 -16.76
N THR A 67 -1.24 6.80 -17.99
CA THR A 67 -0.21 6.56 -19.00
C THR A 67 1.16 7.08 -18.54
N GLN A 68 1.23 8.30 -17.99
CA GLN A 68 2.48 8.90 -17.51
C GLN A 68 3.03 8.20 -16.25
N ALA A 69 2.17 7.83 -15.29
CA ALA A 69 2.61 7.24 -14.03
C ALA A 69 2.96 5.76 -14.15
N ARG A 70 2.26 5.01 -15.02
CA ARG A 70 2.32 3.55 -15.08
C ARG A 70 2.73 2.98 -16.44
N GLY A 71 2.88 3.81 -17.47
CA GLY A 71 3.14 3.35 -18.85
C GLY A 71 2.00 2.50 -19.45
N ALA A 72 0.84 2.47 -18.80
CA ALA A 72 -0.31 1.65 -19.17
C ALA A 72 -1.39 2.51 -19.83
N ILE A 73 -1.95 2.01 -20.93
CA ILE A 73 -3.05 2.70 -21.62
C ILE A 73 -4.37 2.31 -20.96
N HIS A 74 -5.04 3.28 -20.34
CA HIS A 74 -6.42 3.15 -19.91
C HIS A 74 -7.25 4.13 -20.75
N MET A 75 -8.36 3.69 -21.34
CA MET A 75 -9.29 4.54 -22.09
C MET A 75 -10.71 4.34 -21.57
N ARG A 76 -11.26 5.36 -20.91
CA ARG A 76 -12.65 5.38 -20.47
C ARG A 76 -13.54 5.85 -21.61
N LEU A 77 -14.33 4.94 -22.16
CA LEU A 77 -15.38 5.24 -23.14
C LEU A 77 -16.72 5.44 -22.40
N LEU A 78 -16.71 6.30 -21.38
CA LEU A 78 -17.92 6.71 -20.65
C LEU A 78 -18.60 7.82 -21.43
N ARG A 79 -19.93 7.83 -21.44
CA ARG A 79 -20.71 8.85 -22.15
C ARG A 79 -20.28 10.28 -21.81
N GLU A 80 -20.15 10.59 -20.52
CA GLU A 80 -19.80 11.92 -20.00
C GLU A 80 -18.33 12.29 -20.26
N VAL A 81 -17.45 11.29 -20.47
CA VAL A 81 -16.04 11.51 -20.78
C VAL A 81 -15.86 11.73 -22.28
N ILE A 82 -16.54 10.94 -23.12
CA ILE A 82 -16.53 11.09 -24.57
C ILE A 82 -17.01 12.50 -24.98
N GLN A 83 -18.05 13.02 -24.32
CA GLN A 83 -18.58 14.37 -24.57
C GLN A 83 -17.57 15.51 -24.35
N GLN A 84 -16.45 15.25 -23.66
CA GLN A 84 -15.37 16.22 -23.48
C GLN A 84 -14.37 16.24 -24.65
N TRP A 85 -14.34 15.19 -25.47
CA TRP A 85 -13.36 14.99 -26.54
C TRP A 85 -13.91 15.35 -27.93
N CYS A 86 -15.23 15.43 -28.07
CA CYS A 86 -15.92 15.59 -29.33
C CYS A 86 -17.08 16.58 -29.25
N GLY A 87 -17.49 17.13 -30.39
CA GLY A 87 -18.72 17.92 -30.49
C GLY A 87 -19.98 17.04 -30.35
N PRO A 88 -21.16 17.63 -30.07
CA PRO A 88 -22.38 16.88 -29.75
C PRO A 88 -22.80 15.82 -30.79
N GLU A 89 -22.67 16.13 -32.08
CA GLU A 89 -23.00 15.20 -33.16
C GLU A 89 -22.03 14.02 -33.23
N GLN A 90 -20.75 14.29 -33.00
CA GLN A 90 -19.68 13.28 -33.00
C GLN A 90 -19.85 12.33 -31.81
N CYS A 91 -20.17 12.86 -30.64
CA CYS A 91 -20.39 12.04 -29.45
C CYS A 91 -21.62 11.14 -29.58
N LYS A 92 -22.70 11.65 -30.22
CA LYS A 92 -23.87 10.83 -30.55
C LYS A 92 -23.55 9.69 -31.52
N ALA A 93 -22.68 9.92 -32.51
CA ALA A 93 -22.23 8.87 -33.43
C ALA A 93 -21.41 7.79 -32.70
N ILE A 94 -20.50 8.20 -31.81
CA ILE A 94 -19.69 7.29 -30.99
C ILE A 94 -20.59 6.47 -30.05
N GLU A 95 -21.53 7.10 -29.36
CA GLU A 95 -22.50 6.40 -28.50
C GLU A 95 -23.35 5.37 -29.28
N GLN A 96 -23.77 5.71 -30.51
CA GLN A 96 -24.50 4.79 -31.38
C GLN A 96 -23.65 3.61 -31.86
N LEU A 97 -22.37 3.83 -32.14
CA LEU A 97 -21.43 2.78 -32.52
C LEU A 97 -21.16 1.82 -31.36
N LEU A 98 -20.87 2.36 -30.16
CA LEU A 98 -20.63 1.57 -28.95
C LEU A 98 -21.86 0.74 -28.53
N SER A 99 -23.07 1.21 -28.83
CA SER A 99 -24.32 0.52 -28.50
C SER A 99 -24.82 -0.48 -29.56
N ARG A 100 -24.35 -0.40 -30.81
CA ARG A 100 -24.83 -1.24 -31.93
C ARG A 100 -23.87 -2.34 -32.38
N GLU A 101 -22.56 -2.14 -32.26
CA GLU A 101 -21.56 -3.00 -32.92
C GLU A 101 -20.62 -3.75 -31.97
N LEU A 102 -20.71 -3.52 -30.66
CA LEU A 102 -19.82 -4.18 -29.71
C LEU A 102 -20.35 -5.54 -29.28
N ASP A 103 -19.70 -6.60 -29.77
CA ASP A 103 -19.57 -7.81 -28.98
C ASP A 103 -18.77 -7.44 -27.73
N HIS A 104 -19.48 -7.28 -26.60
CA HIS A 104 -18.94 -6.83 -25.31
C HIS A 104 -17.84 -7.76 -24.74
N SER A 105 -17.50 -8.84 -25.44
CA SER A 105 -16.43 -9.77 -25.10
C SER A 105 -15.09 -9.50 -25.83
N SER A 106 -15.05 -8.65 -26.87
CA SER A 106 -13.85 -8.49 -27.73
C SER A 106 -13.20 -7.09 -27.63
N PRO A 107 -12.07 -6.95 -26.92
CA PRO A 107 -11.29 -5.71 -26.85
C PRO A 107 -10.82 -5.21 -28.22
N MET A 108 -10.52 -6.13 -29.14
CA MET A 108 -10.06 -5.78 -30.48
C MET A 108 -11.16 -5.25 -31.39
N ALA A 109 -12.42 -5.66 -31.18
CA ALA A 109 -13.55 -5.06 -31.87
C ALA A 109 -13.66 -3.57 -31.51
N VAL A 110 -13.52 -3.22 -30.21
CA VAL A 110 -13.47 -1.84 -29.73
C VAL A 110 -12.30 -1.07 -30.35
N VAL A 111 -11.08 -1.64 -30.33
CA VAL A 111 -9.90 -0.97 -30.91
C VAL A 111 -10.05 -0.75 -32.42
N ASN A 112 -10.56 -1.73 -33.15
CA ASN A 112 -10.76 -1.60 -34.59
C ASN A 112 -11.87 -0.58 -34.89
N LEU A 113 -12.94 -0.57 -34.11
CA LEU A 113 -13.99 0.45 -34.18
C LEU A 113 -13.42 1.83 -33.87
N LEU A 114 -12.57 1.99 -32.84
CA LEU A 114 -11.89 3.26 -32.55
C LEU A 114 -10.99 3.71 -33.71
N LYS A 115 -10.24 2.78 -34.31
CA LYS A 115 -9.43 3.05 -35.51
C LYS A 115 -10.27 3.44 -36.72
N LEU A 116 -11.41 2.78 -36.93
CA LEU A 116 -12.36 3.03 -38.04
C LEU A 116 -13.16 4.32 -37.83
N SER A 117 -13.52 4.63 -36.58
CA SER A 117 -14.08 5.92 -36.16
C SER A 117 -13.07 7.07 -36.27
N GLY A 118 -11.85 6.78 -36.76
CA GLY A 118 -10.82 7.73 -37.16
C GLY A 118 -11.21 8.70 -38.28
N GLU A 119 -12.45 8.68 -38.75
CA GLU A 119 -13.09 9.80 -39.47
C GLU A 119 -13.42 10.99 -38.54
N HIS A 120 -13.38 10.81 -37.21
CA HIS A 120 -13.61 11.87 -36.22
C HIS A 120 -12.30 12.41 -35.62
N GLU A 121 -12.03 13.70 -35.87
CA GLU A 121 -10.76 14.38 -35.55
C GLU A 121 -10.42 14.39 -34.04
N GLY A 122 -11.41 14.54 -33.15
CA GLY A 122 -11.21 14.59 -31.70
C GLY A 122 -10.76 13.26 -31.08
N LEU A 123 -11.43 12.16 -31.43
CA LEU A 123 -11.05 10.81 -31.00
C LEU A 123 -9.68 10.40 -31.56
N LYS A 124 -9.42 10.69 -32.84
CA LYS A 124 -8.14 10.41 -33.48
C LYS A 124 -7.00 11.14 -32.78
N LYS A 125 -7.19 12.43 -32.47
CA LYS A 125 -6.22 13.22 -31.71
C LYS A 125 -5.96 12.60 -30.34
N ARG A 126 -7.01 12.28 -29.58
CA ARG A 126 -6.86 11.71 -28.23
C ARG A 126 -6.21 10.33 -28.22
N TRP A 127 -6.62 9.46 -29.14
CA TRP A 127 -6.03 8.13 -29.31
C TRP A 127 -4.54 8.22 -29.66
N ASN A 128 -4.16 9.16 -30.53
CA ASN A 128 -2.77 9.38 -30.91
C ASN A 128 -1.95 10.00 -29.78
N GLU A 129 -2.50 10.95 -29.00
CA GLU A 129 -1.84 11.50 -27.80
C GLU A 129 -1.52 10.38 -26.80
N MET A 130 -2.49 9.50 -26.52
CA MET A 130 -2.29 8.37 -25.61
C MET A 130 -1.26 7.36 -26.12
N LEU A 131 -1.22 7.10 -27.43
CA LEU A 131 -0.22 6.21 -28.03
C LEU A 131 1.18 6.84 -28.10
N ALA A 132 1.28 8.16 -28.28
CA ALA A 132 2.55 8.86 -28.29
C ALA A 132 3.22 8.84 -26.91
N ASP A 133 2.42 8.88 -25.85
CA ASP A 133 2.89 8.81 -24.47
C ASP A 133 3.15 7.37 -23.99
N ALA A 134 2.65 6.36 -24.71
CA ALA A 134 2.90 4.96 -24.40
C ALA A 134 4.25 4.50 -24.98
N SER A 135 5.15 4.04 -24.11
CA SER A 135 6.50 3.62 -24.46
C SER A 135 6.59 2.34 -25.32
N THR A 136 5.50 1.58 -25.47
CA THR A 136 5.51 0.26 -26.13
C THR A 136 4.25 0.02 -26.99
N PRO A 137 4.36 -0.54 -28.21
CA PRO A 137 3.22 -0.79 -29.10
C PRO A 137 2.16 -1.72 -28.47
N LEU A 138 0.87 -1.39 -28.63
CA LEU A 138 -0.26 -2.20 -28.14
C LEU A 138 -0.30 -3.59 -28.79
N ARG A 139 -0.60 -4.63 -28.00
CA ARG A 139 -0.91 -5.99 -28.49
C ARG A 139 -2.33 -6.37 -28.14
N SER A 140 -3.03 -7.05 -29.04
CA SER A 140 -4.41 -7.51 -28.83
C SER A 140 -4.56 -8.37 -27.57
N SER A 141 -3.56 -9.19 -27.27
CA SER A 141 -3.54 -10.09 -26.12
C SER A 141 -3.36 -9.41 -24.77
N SER A 142 -2.98 -8.13 -24.72
CA SER A 142 -2.81 -7.39 -23.47
C SER A 142 -3.98 -6.49 -23.12
N LEU A 143 -4.92 -6.31 -24.03
CA LEU A 143 -6.06 -5.44 -23.82
C LEU A 143 -7.21 -6.22 -23.18
N LYS A 144 -7.81 -5.63 -22.15
CA LYS A 144 -9.05 -6.11 -21.54
C LYS A 144 -10.11 -5.02 -21.64
N LEU A 145 -11.30 -5.44 -22.04
CA LEU A 145 -12.50 -4.62 -21.96
C LEU A 145 -13.18 -4.89 -20.63
N VAL A 146 -13.41 -3.83 -19.86
CA VAL A 146 -14.19 -3.87 -18.63
C VAL A 146 -15.48 -3.10 -18.90
N VAL A 147 -16.62 -3.76 -18.68
CA VAL A 147 -17.94 -3.14 -18.77
C VAL A 147 -18.38 -2.81 -17.36
N ASP A 148 -18.79 -1.57 -17.12
CA ASP A 148 -19.32 -1.17 -15.81
C ASP A 148 -20.80 -1.56 -15.65
N GLY A 149 -21.36 -1.39 -14.45
CA GLY A 149 -22.76 -1.71 -14.17
C GLY A 149 -23.80 -0.83 -14.88
N ARG A 150 -23.36 0.20 -15.61
CA ARG A 150 -24.19 1.11 -16.42
C ARG A 150 -24.11 0.78 -17.92
N GLY A 151 -23.25 -0.16 -18.30
CA GLY A 151 -23.01 -0.54 -19.70
C GLY A 151 -21.96 0.34 -20.39
N ASP A 152 -21.22 1.17 -19.65
CA ASP A 152 -20.10 1.92 -20.18
C ASP A 152 -18.82 1.08 -20.22
N PHE A 153 -17.85 1.47 -21.06
CA PHE A 153 -16.66 0.67 -21.33
C PHE A 153 -15.38 1.32 -20.83
N LEU A 154 -14.50 0.51 -20.25
CA LEU A 154 -13.12 0.85 -19.96
C LEU A 154 -12.21 -0.13 -20.69
N LEU A 155 -11.40 0.39 -21.62
CA LEU A 155 -10.34 -0.39 -22.27
C LEU A 155 -9.06 -0.25 -21.44
N VAL A 156 -8.54 -1.37 -20.95
CA VAL A 156 -7.36 -1.43 -20.07
C VAL A 156 -6.25 -2.23 -20.73
N ASP A 157 -5.06 -1.67 -20.81
CA ASP A 157 -3.84 -2.41 -21.09
C ASP A 157 -3.33 -3.09 -19.81
N GLN A 158 -3.36 -4.42 -19.82
CA GLN A 158 -2.94 -5.27 -18.70
C GLN A 158 -1.44 -5.55 -18.68
N ARG A 159 -0.65 -4.95 -19.58
CA ARG A 159 0.80 -5.07 -19.49
C ARG A 159 1.27 -4.52 -18.16
N GLN A 160 2.06 -5.32 -17.45
CA GLN A 160 2.93 -4.74 -16.46
C GLN A 160 3.97 -3.89 -17.21
N PRO A 161 4.22 -2.64 -16.79
CA PRO A 161 5.26 -1.81 -17.40
C PRO A 161 6.60 -2.58 -17.47
N GLU A 162 7.35 -2.44 -18.57
CA GLU A 162 8.64 -3.13 -18.75
C GLU A 162 9.67 -2.77 -17.67
N ASN A 163 9.54 -1.57 -17.11
CA ASN A 163 10.09 -1.17 -15.82
C ASN A 163 8.91 -0.77 -14.95
N PRO A 164 8.33 -1.65 -14.12
CA PRO A 164 7.52 -1.15 -13.04
C PRO A 164 8.43 -0.23 -12.25
N ILE A 165 8.06 1.04 -12.11
CA ILE A 165 8.56 1.77 -10.94
C ILE A 165 8.12 0.87 -9.79
N PRO A 166 9.05 0.31 -8.97
CA PRO A 166 8.70 -0.65 -7.94
C PRO A 166 7.92 0.07 -6.83
N TRP A 167 6.66 0.42 -7.10
CA TRP A 167 5.70 0.90 -6.11
C TRP A 167 4.99 -0.29 -5.45
N GLU A 168 4.96 -1.45 -6.12
CA GLU A 168 4.79 -2.73 -5.44
C GLU A 168 6.14 -3.05 -4.80
N MET A 169 6.36 -2.43 -3.64
CA MET A 169 7.28 -2.98 -2.64
C MET A 169 6.69 -4.29 -2.12
N ASP A 170 6.49 -5.29 -2.97
CA ASP A 170 6.39 -6.66 -2.46
C ASP A 170 7.79 -7.02 -1.96
N ASP A 171 8.08 -6.56 -0.74
CA ASP A 171 9.23 -6.92 0.09
C ASP A 171 9.08 -8.40 0.52
N ASP A 172 8.82 -9.30 -0.44
CA ASP A 172 9.25 -10.69 -0.35
C ASP A 172 10.80 -10.77 -0.45
N ASP A 173 11.51 -9.65 -0.28
CA ASP A 173 12.95 -9.53 0.03
C ASP A 173 13.37 -10.44 1.21
N GLU A 174 12.45 -10.79 2.11
CA GLU A 174 12.71 -11.79 3.16
C GLU A 174 13.02 -13.21 2.63
N LEU A 175 12.60 -13.50 1.39
CA LEU A 175 12.79 -14.79 0.71
C LEU A 175 13.91 -14.74 -0.35
N LEU A 176 14.43 -13.55 -0.67
CA LEU A 176 15.59 -13.37 -1.56
C LEU A 176 16.92 -13.54 -0.81
N ALA A 177 16.92 -13.48 0.51
CA ALA A 177 18.09 -13.82 1.32
C ALA A 177 18.23 -15.35 1.41
N ASP A 178 19.23 -15.90 0.72
CA ASP A 178 19.64 -17.31 0.78
C ASP A 178 20.30 -17.60 2.15
N ALA A 179 19.50 -17.61 3.21
CA ALA A 179 19.96 -17.97 4.55
C ALA A 179 20.08 -19.50 4.64
N SER A 180 21.26 -20.02 4.30
CA SER A 180 21.59 -21.45 4.36
C SER A 180 21.36 -22.09 5.76
N ALA A 181 21.29 -21.27 6.81
CA ALA A 181 20.84 -21.65 8.14
C ALA A 181 19.71 -20.72 8.62
N GLY A 182 18.49 -21.23 8.75
CA GLY A 182 17.35 -20.40 9.18
C GLY A 182 17.60 -19.78 10.55
N GLN A 183 17.27 -18.50 10.66
CA GLN A 183 17.55 -17.65 11.81
C GLN A 183 16.37 -17.67 12.78
N TYR A 184 16.64 -17.92 14.07
CA TYR A 184 15.62 -17.86 15.12
C TYR A 184 15.27 -16.41 15.50
N LEU A 185 14.01 -16.18 15.82
CA LEU A 185 13.39 -14.88 16.05
C LEU A 185 14.04 -14.12 17.21
N LEU A 186 14.14 -14.70 18.40
CA LEU A 186 14.74 -14.00 19.55
C LEU A 186 16.19 -13.60 19.30
N ASN A 187 16.98 -14.50 18.71
CA ASN A 187 18.37 -14.20 18.33
C ASN A 187 18.45 -13.11 17.25
N HIS A 188 17.51 -13.09 16.32
CA HIS A 188 17.40 -12.04 15.31
C HIS A 188 17.13 -10.69 15.95
N LEU A 189 16.07 -10.57 16.75
CA LEU A 189 15.69 -9.33 17.43
C LEU A 189 16.85 -8.75 18.27
N GLN A 190 17.57 -9.60 19.01
CA GLN A 190 18.75 -9.18 19.78
C GLN A 190 19.92 -8.69 18.92
N ARG A 191 20.08 -9.22 17.69
CA ARG A 191 21.10 -8.75 16.75
C ARG A 191 20.69 -7.43 16.12
N VAL A 192 19.44 -7.30 15.67
CA VAL A 192 18.92 -6.04 15.12
C VAL A 192 18.99 -4.91 16.14
N LYS A 193 18.62 -5.19 17.42
CA LYS A 193 18.79 -4.24 18.54
C LYS A 193 20.24 -3.74 18.68
N ARG A 194 21.22 -4.66 18.67
CA ARG A 194 22.65 -4.32 18.75
C ARG A 194 23.13 -3.53 17.53
N SER A 195 22.69 -3.91 16.33
CA SER A 195 23.02 -3.18 15.10
C SER A 195 22.44 -1.78 15.10
N ALA A 196 21.20 -1.60 15.58
CA ALA A 196 20.58 -0.29 15.73
C ALA A 196 21.30 0.57 16.77
N ASP A 197 21.70 0.00 17.91
CA ASP A 197 22.50 0.72 18.92
C ASP A 197 23.83 1.18 18.33
N HIS A 198 24.53 0.30 17.59
CA HIS A 198 25.76 0.68 16.90
C HIS A 198 25.54 1.80 15.88
N LEU A 199 24.53 1.69 15.01
CA LEU A 199 24.23 2.69 13.98
C LEU A 199 23.87 4.05 14.58
N THR A 200 23.05 4.08 15.63
CA THR A 200 22.66 5.32 16.31
C THR A 200 23.86 5.99 17.01
N GLN A 201 24.80 5.20 17.57
CA GLN A 201 26.05 5.73 18.11
C GLN A 201 26.95 6.34 17.03
N GLN A 202 27.05 5.72 15.84
CA GLN A 202 27.77 6.30 14.70
C GLN A 202 27.10 7.59 14.20
N ALA A 203 25.76 7.63 14.23
CA ALA A 203 24.95 8.77 13.82
C ALA A 203 24.68 9.80 14.93
N ARG A 204 25.38 9.75 16.08
CA ARG A 204 25.12 10.60 17.27
C ARG A 204 25.17 12.11 17.03
N HIS A 205 25.81 12.55 15.94
CA HIS A 205 25.88 13.96 15.56
C HIS A 205 24.68 14.42 14.70
N MET A 206 23.87 13.46 14.22
CA MET A 206 22.71 13.68 13.36
C MET A 206 21.39 13.33 14.05
N ILE A 207 21.43 12.68 15.22
CA ILE A 207 20.27 12.14 15.91
C ILE A 207 20.37 12.45 17.41
N GLU A 208 19.31 13.03 17.95
CA GLU A 208 19.17 13.25 19.39
C GLU A 208 19.14 11.93 20.16
N PRO A 209 19.73 11.85 21.37
CA PRO A 209 19.79 10.60 22.15
C PRO A 209 18.42 9.93 22.38
N SER A 210 17.36 10.72 22.57
CA SER A 210 15.99 10.21 22.73
C SER A 210 15.48 9.51 21.47
N LEU A 211 15.76 10.05 20.29
CA LEU A 211 15.40 9.41 19.01
C LEU A 211 16.22 8.13 18.78
N GLY A 212 17.49 8.14 19.17
CA GLY A 212 18.34 6.94 19.16
C GLY A 212 17.74 5.80 19.97
N GLN A 213 17.26 6.09 21.19
CA GLN A 213 16.58 5.08 22.03
C GLN A 213 15.31 4.53 21.37
N VAL A 214 14.53 5.38 20.70
CA VAL A 214 13.33 4.96 19.97
C VAL A 214 13.67 4.04 18.80
N ILE A 215 14.73 4.35 18.04
CA ILE A 215 15.22 3.50 16.95
C ILE A 215 15.66 2.12 17.47
N VAL A 216 16.42 2.08 18.57
CA VAL A 216 16.86 0.83 19.20
C VAL A 216 15.66 0.02 19.68
N ARG A 217 14.66 0.68 20.28
CA ARG A 217 13.42 0.02 20.72
C ARG A 217 12.58 -0.48 19.54
N ALA A 218 12.49 0.27 18.45
CA ALA A 218 11.81 -0.17 17.24
C ALA A 218 12.51 -1.42 16.65
N ALA A 219 13.83 -1.39 16.56
CA ALA A 219 14.66 -2.52 16.13
C ALA A 219 14.45 -3.79 16.96
N GLU A 220 14.33 -3.66 18.28
CA GLU A 220 14.06 -4.77 19.19
C GLU A 220 12.68 -5.42 18.98
N LEU A 221 11.69 -4.65 18.51
CA LEU A 221 10.29 -5.07 18.46
C LEU A 221 9.73 -5.20 17.03
N HIS A 222 10.49 -4.87 15.99
CA HIS A 222 9.99 -4.77 14.61
C HIS A 222 9.33 -6.07 14.12
N ASP A 223 9.83 -7.21 14.57
CA ASP A 223 9.47 -8.54 14.09
C ASP A 223 8.61 -9.35 15.08
N LEU A 224 8.07 -8.72 16.15
CA LEU A 224 7.17 -9.38 17.11
C LEU A 224 6.02 -10.14 16.42
N GLY A 225 5.44 -9.55 15.38
CA GLY A 225 4.32 -10.13 14.64
C GLY A 225 4.66 -11.42 13.90
N LYS A 226 5.94 -11.77 13.74
CA LYS A 226 6.32 -13.10 13.24
C LYS A 226 5.97 -14.22 14.20
N ALA A 227 5.69 -13.92 15.47
CA ALA A 227 5.24 -14.91 16.45
C ALA A 227 3.81 -15.44 16.18
N ASP A 228 3.08 -14.88 15.21
CA ASP A 228 1.82 -15.46 14.73
C ASP A 228 2.03 -16.90 14.21
N GLU A 229 1.22 -17.84 14.68
CA GLU A 229 1.33 -19.27 14.32
C GLU A 229 1.17 -19.55 12.83
N ARG A 230 0.37 -18.75 12.12
CA ARG A 230 0.14 -18.81 10.68
C ARG A 230 1.36 -18.25 9.95
N MET A 231 1.96 -17.15 10.45
CA MET A 231 3.22 -16.64 9.93
C MET A 231 4.37 -17.65 10.10
N GLN A 232 4.45 -18.32 11.24
CA GLN A 232 5.42 -19.41 11.44
C GLN A 232 5.17 -20.61 10.53
N THR A 233 3.92 -20.99 10.34
CA THR A 233 3.53 -22.06 9.40
C THR A 233 3.97 -21.71 7.97
N TYR A 234 3.81 -20.45 7.58
CA TYR A 234 4.29 -19.91 6.30
C TYR A 234 5.83 -19.94 6.19
N LEU A 235 6.54 -19.44 7.20
CA LEU A 235 8.02 -19.40 7.20
C LEU A 235 8.63 -20.82 7.19
N GLU A 236 8.09 -21.74 7.98
CA GLU A 236 8.55 -23.14 8.01
C GLU A 236 8.15 -23.92 6.75
N GLY A 237 7.04 -23.56 6.10
CA GLY A 237 6.42 -24.36 5.05
C GLY A 237 5.82 -25.68 5.56
N ARG A 238 5.56 -25.78 6.88
CA ARG A 238 4.91 -26.90 7.55
C ARG A 238 4.24 -26.45 8.87
N ARG A 239 3.30 -27.23 9.39
CA ARG A 239 2.43 -26.88 10.51
C ARG A 239 3.02 -27.57 11.71
N ARG A 240 3.45 -26.80 12.70
CA ARG A 240 4.10 -27.32 13.89
C ARG A 240 3.75 -26.41 15.07
N LEU A 241 3.55 -27.00 16.24
CA LEU A 241 3.62 -26.28 17.50
C LEU A 241 5.11 -26.01 17.74
N VAL A 242 5.51 -24.75 17.57
CA VAL A 242 6.90 -24.32 17.72
C VAL A 242 7.03 -23.63 19.08
N ASP A 243 7.98 -24.10 19.90
CA ASP A 243 8.32 -23.40 21.14
C ASP A 243 8.77 -21.96 20.83
N ALA A 244 8.53 -21.01 21.73
CA ALA A 244 8.87 -19.60 21.53
C ALA A 244 10.36 -19.40 21.14
N ASP A 245 11.26 -20.21 21.70
CA ASP A 245 12.71 -20.17 21.42
C ASP A 245 13.10 -20.67 20.02
N ARG A 246 12.15 -21.27 19.30
CA ARG A 246 12.37 -21.90 17.99
C ARG A 246 11.62 -21.20 16.85
N LEU A 247 10.89 -20.12 17.16
CA LEU A 247 10.26 -19.28 16.16
C LEU A 247 11.31 -18.78 15.17
N LEU A 248 10.98 -18.77 13.89
CA LEU A 248 11.86 -18.29 12.82
C LEU A 248 11.65 -16.79 12.59
N ALA A 249 12.75 -16.07 12.40
CA ALA A 249 12.74 -14.73 11.79
C ALA A 249 12.73 -14.79 10.26
N LYS A 250 13.33 -15.83 9.68
CA LYS A 250 13.48 -15.99 8.23
C LYS A 250 13.24 -17.42 7.78
N SER A 251 12.67 -17.57 6.59
CA SER A 251 12.46 -18.88 5.97
C SER A 251 13.80 -19.51 5.57
N ARG A 252 13.85 -20.84 5.50
CA ARG A 252 14.97 -21.60 4.90
C ARG A 252 14.72 -21.96 3.44
N ARG A 253 13.72 -21.33 2.81
CA ARG A 253 13.14 -21.77 1.55
C ARG A 253 13.55 -20.81 0.44
N THR A 254 13.87 -21.36 -0.71
CA THR A 254 13.99 -20.58 -1.94
C THR A 254 12.62 -20.02 -2.34
N TYR A 255 12.58 -18.73 -2.67
CA TYR A 255 11.41 -18.06 -3.19
C TYR A 255 10.94 -18.69 -4.52
N ILE A 256 9.68 -19.10 -4.60
CA ILE A 256 9.04 -19.55 -5.84
C ILE A 256 7.63 -18.93 -5.91
N PRO A 257 7.36 -17.97 -6.83
CA PRO A 257 6.11 -17.21 -6.85
C PRO A 257 4.84 -18.05 -6.86
N SER A 258 4.81 -19.13 -7.66
CA SER A 258 3.65 -20.02 -7.75
C SER A 258 3.40 -20.81 -6.46
N ARG A 259 4.44 -21.02 -5.64
CA ARG A 259 4.37 -21.74 -4.37
C ARG A 259 4.00 -20.82 -3.21
N GLU A 260 4.38 -19.54 -3.24
CA GLU A 260 4.10 -18.62 -2.13
C GLU A 260 2.59 -18.35 -1.95
N ARG A 261 1.83 -18.26 -3.04
CA ARG A 261 0.37 -18.16 -2.94
C ARG A 261 -0.22 -19.40 -2.25
N GLN A 262 0.20 -20.58 -2.66
CA GLN A 262 -0.26 -21.85 -2.07
C GLN A 262 0.13 -21.97 -0.60
N LEU A 263 1.33 -21.52 -0.22
CA LEU A 263 1.79 -21.55 1.16
C LEU A 263 1.04 -20.56 2.05
N ARG A 264 0.74 -19.35 1.56
CA ARG A 264 -0.08 -18.37 2.27
C ARG A 264 -1.50 -18.91 2.52
N GLU A 265 -2.12 -19.46 1.48
CA GLU A 265 -3.45 -20.12 1.58
C GLU A 265 -3.41 -21.27 2.59
N TRP A 266 -2.40 -22.13 2.49
CA TRP A 266 -2.24 -23.28 3.36
C TRP A 266 -1.93 -22.92 4.82
N ALA A 267 -1.18 -21.84 5.04
CA ALA A 267 -0.91 -21.28 6.36
C ALA A 267 -2.12 -20.53 6.94
N GLU A 268 -3.22 -20.39 6.18
CA GLU A 268 -4.41 -19.62 6.57
C GLU A 268 -4.09 -18.12 6.82
N LEU A 269 -3.03 -17.60 6.19
CA LEU A 269 -2.68 -16.19 6.28
C LEU A 269 -3.63 -15.34 5.44
N PRO A 270 -4.30 -14.32 6.02
CA PRO A 270 -5.23 -13.50 5.26
C PRO A 270 -4.49 -12.68 4.21
N LYS A 271 -5.19 -12.38 3.12
CA LYS A 271 -4.66 -11.52 2.05
C LYS A 271 -4.28 -10.16 2.65
N GLY A 272 -3.09 -9.68 2.33
CA GLY A 272 -2.58 -8.41 2.85
C GLY A 272 -2.02 -8.50 4.27
N PHE A 273 -1.95 -9.68 4.90
CA PHE A 273 -1.29 -9.84 6.20
C PHE A 273 0.15 -9.34 6.16
N ARG A 274 0.50 -8.53 7.16
CA ARG A 274 1.81 -7.88 7.34
C ARG A 274 2.22 -8.04 8.81
N HIS A 275 3.39 -8.64 9.06
CA HIS A 275 3.84 -8.90 10.44
C HIS A 275 4.17 -7.60 11.17
N GLU A 276 4.61 -6.57 10.46
CA GLU A 276 4.89 -5.23 10.99
C GLU A 276 3.65 -4.55 11.61
N MET A 277 2.47 -4.80 11.05
CA MET A 277 1.21 -4.29 11.60
C MET A 277 0.93 -4.94 12.95
N LEU A 278 1.10 -6.26 13.02
CA LEU A 278 0.91 -7.01 14.25
C LEU A 278 1.96 -6.62 15.32
N SER A 279 3.22 -6.41 14.93
CA SER A 279 4.26 -5.88 15.83
C SER A 279 3.86 -4.53 16.42
N MET A 280 3.37 -3.62 15.58
CA MET A 280 2.87 -2.31 16.04
C MET A 280 1.65 -2.45 16.95
N GLN A 281 0.68 -3.32 16.62
CA GLN A 281 -0.49 -3.57 17.46
C GLN A 281 -0.09 -4.11 18.84
N MET A 282 0.82 -5.08 18.90
CA MET A 282 1.36 -5.63 20.15
C MET A 282 2.06 -4.54 20.97
N ALA A 283 2.96 -3.76 20.35
CA ALA A 283 3.66 -2.68 21.03
C ALA A 283 2.71 -1.56 21.51
N SER A 284 1.63 -1.28 20.77
CA SER A 284 0.67 -0.22 21.12
C SER A 284 -0.05 -0.44 22.46
N ARG A 285 0.01 -1.68 23.00
CA ARG A 285 -0.58 -2.08 24.28
C ARG A 285 0.33 -1.79 25.47
N ASP A 286 1.61 -1.51 25.26
CA ASP A 286 2.52 -1.14 26.32
C ASP A 286 2.26 0.31 26.77
N GLU A 287 1.66 0.43 27.95
CA GLU A 287 1.37 1.72 28.60
C GLU A 287 2.62 2.43 29.13
N GLN A 288 3.77 1.74 29.18
CA GLN A 288 5.03 2.30 29.64
C GLN A 288 5.78 3.05 28.54
N ILE A 289 5.33 2.96 27.28
CA ILE A 289 5.90 3.74 26.18
C ILE A 289 5.65 5.23 26.45
N ASP A 290 6.75 6.01 26.47
CA ASP A 290 6.69 7.45 26.64
C ASP A 290 5.77 8.10 25.59
N PRO A 291 4.71 8.83 26.01
CA PRO A 291 3.79 9.50 25.10
C PRO A 291 4.47 10.43 24.09
N ALA A 292 5.61 11.05 24.44
CA ALA A 292 6.32 11.95 23.54
C ALA A 292 7.01 11.24 22.36
N THR A 293 7.31 9.95 22.50
CA THR A 293 7.99 9.15 21.49
C THR A 293 7.14 8.00 20.93
N ARG A 294 5.97 7.77 21.53
CA ARG A 294 5.04 6.70 21.17
C ARG A 294 4.68 6.68 19.68
N ASP A 295 4.33 7.82 19.11
CA ASP A 295 3.98 7.91 17.69
C ASP A 295 5.17 7.53 16.80
N LEU A 296 6.38 7.98 17.12
CA LEU A 296 7.55 7.61 16.34
C LEU A 296 7.84 6.10 16.44
N LEU A 297 7.77 5.52 17.66
CA LEU A 297 7.99 4.09 17.85
C LEU A 297 7.01 3.25 17.03
N LEU A 298 5.70 3.51 17.17
CA LEU A 298 4.67 2.75 16.46
C LEU A 298 4.78 2.92 14.94
N HIS A 299 5.16 4.11 14.48
CA HIS A 299 5.42 4.34 13.06
C HIS A 299 6.58 3.50 12.55
N LEU A 300 7.76 3.58 13.20
CA LEU A 300 8.94 2.80 12.81
C LEU A 300 8.69 1.29 12.82
N LEU A 301 7.88 0.80 13.75
CA LEU A 301 7.44 -0.60 13.78
C LEU A 301 6.57 -0.94 12.56
N SER A 302 5.60 -0.10 12.22
CA SER A 302 4.73 -0.38 11.08
C SER A 302 5.40 -0.12 9.72
N SER A 303 6.33 0.82 9.60
CA SER A 303 6.82 1.29 8.31
C SER A 303 8.14 0.67 7.87
N HIS A 304 8.68 -0.32 8.59
CA HIS A 304 10.02 -0.85 8.29
C HIS A 304 10.12 -1.57 6.93
N HIS A 305 8.99 -2.04 6.39
CA HIS A 305 8.82 -2.50 5.00
C HIS A 305 8.07 -1.50 4.10
N GLY A 306 7.97 -0.22 4.49
CA GLY A 306 7.44 0.87 3.65
C GLY A 306 5.92 0.94 3.42
N PHE A 307 5.14 -0.10 3.74
CA PHE A 307 3.69 -0.17 3.47
C PHE A 307 2.82 0.81 4.26
N PHE A 308 3.33 1.34 5.37
CA PHE A 308 2.53 2.08 6.36
C PHE A 308 2.82 3.60 6.32
N ARG A 309 3.30 4.11 5.18
CA ARG A 309 3.47 5.54 4.88
C ARG A 309 2.16 6.18 4.37
N GLY A 310 1.04 5.90 5.03
CA GLY A 310 -0.31 6.26 4.58
C GLY A 310 -1.37 5.28 5.08
N LEU A 311 -2.41 5.06 4.26
CA LEU A 311 -3.42 4.03 4.56
C LEU A 311 -2.79 2.64 4.36
N PRO A 312 -2.79 1.77 5.39
CA PRO A 312 -2.26 0.42 5.28
C PRO A 312 -3.15 -0.48 4.40
N PRO A 313 -2.66 -1.62 3.91
CA PRO A 313 -3.49 -2.61 3.23
C PRO A 313 -4.68 -3.04 4.10
N ARG A 314 -5.86 -3.25 3.47
CA ARG A 314 -6.99 -3.85 4.17
C ARG A 314 -6.75 -5.34 4.38
N VAL A 315 -6.95 -5.81 5.60
CA VAL A 315 -6.84 -7.22 5.97
C VAL A 315 -8.16 -7.65 6.57
N ASP A 316 -8.90 -8.50 5.85
CA ASP A 316 -10.09 -9.14 6.37
C ASP A 316 -9.67 -10.46 7.03
N ASP A 317 -9.77 -10.54 8.35
CA ASP A 317 -9.44 -11.70 9.18
C ASP A 317 -10.53 -11.87 10.24
N ASP A 318 -11.47 -12.79 10.00
CA ASP A 318 -12.66 -12.95 10.85
C ASP A 318 -12.35 -13.62 12.20
N ASN A 319 -11.20 -14.30 12.31
CA ASN A 319 -10.82 -15.05 13.51
C ASN A 319 -9.29 -15.03 13.73
N PRO A 320 -8.69 -13.85 13.98
CA PRO A 320 -7.26 -13.77 14.20
C PRO A 320 -6.88 -14.42 15.54
N PRO A 321 -5.86 -15.29 15.61
CA PRO A 321 -5.40 -15.85 16.88
C PRO A 321 -4.74 -14.78 17.74
N GLY A 322 -4.82 -14.97 19.06
CA GLY A 322 -3.99 -14.22 20.00
C GLY A 322 -2.51 -14.57 19.82
N VAL A 323 -1.63 -13.61 20.08
CA VAL A 323 -0.18 -13.78 19.91
C VAL A 323 0.53 -13.28 21.15
N SER A 324 1.52 -14.04 21.62
CA SER A 324 2.35 -13.66 22.77
C SER A 324 3.82 -14.04 22.52
N LEU A 325 4.73 -13.14 22.82
CA LEU A 325 6.17 -13.38 22.79
C LEU A 325 6.83 -12.73 24.02
N ARG A 326 7.65 -13.49 24.73
CA ARG A 326 8.46 -12.98 25.82
C ARG A 326 9.85 -12.59 25.31
N ILE A 327 10.29 -11.37 25.62
CA ILE A 327 11.65 -10.89 25.37
C ILE A 327 12.21 -10.46 26.71
N ASP A 328 13.28 -11.12 27.16
CA ASP A 328 13.86 -10.95 28.48
C ASP A 328 12.77 -11.11 29.59
N ASP A 329 12.50 -10.06 30.34
CA ASP A 329 11.48 -10.02 31.41
C ASP A 329 10.15 -9.37 31.02
N ALA A 330 9.99 -8.98 29.74
CA ALA A 330 8.78 -8.34 29.23
C ALA A 330 7.95 -9.30 28.37
N ASP A 331 6.64 -9.36 28.64
CA ASP A 331 5.68 -10.11 27.85
C ASP A 331 4.97 -9.19 26.87
N TRP A 332 5.10 -9.47 25.57
CA TRP A 332 4.40 -8.78 24.50
C TRP A 332 3.23 -9.62 24.05
N ALA A 333 2.00 -9.17 24.27
CA ALA A 333 0.82 -9.95 23.94
C ALA A 333 -0.29 -9.11 23.34
N ILE A 334 -1.07 -9.74 22.46
CA ILE A 334 -2.34 -9.24 21.97
C ILE A 334 -3.33 -10.38 21.88
N ASP A 335 -4.51 -10.20 22.44
CA ASP A 335 -5.59 -11.19 22.34
C ASP A 335 -6.32 -11.09 20.99
N SER A 336 -7.10 -12.14 20.67
CA SER A 336 -7.87 -12.23 19.43
C SER A 336 -8.85 -11.07 19.21
N ALA A 337 -9.53 -10.61 20.27
CA ALA A 337 -10.51 -9.54 20.18
C ALA A 337 -9.84 -8.19 19.90
N SER A 338 -8.73 -7.90 20.60
CA SER A 338 -7.91 -6.69 20.40
C SER A 338 -7.25 -6.64 19.03
N ARG A 339 -6.95 -7.80 18.44
CA ARG A 339 -6.35 -7.90 17.10
C ARG A 339 -7.35 -7.70 15.96
N SER A 340 -8.61 -8.07 16.17
CA SER A 340 -9.71 -7.98 15.18
C SER A 340 -10.16 -6.54 14.89
N ILE A 341 -9.49 -5.53 15.45
CA ILE A 341 -9.90 -4.12 15.36
C ILE A 341 -9.35 -3.49 14.06
N ASP A 342 -10.05 -3.69 12.95
CA ASP A 342 -10.07 -2.70 11.85
C ASP A 342 -11.32 -2.75 10.94
N ALA A 343 -12.41 -3.41 11.37
CA ALA A 343 -13.63 -3.48 10.55
C ALA A 343 -14.19 -2.10 10.14
N ASP A 344 -13.99 -1.09 10.99
CA ASP A 344 -14.42 0.30 10.76
C ASP A 344 -13.31 1.20 10.19
N GLY A 345 -12.11 0.67 9.91
CA GLY A 345 -10.97 1.44 9.37
C GLY A 345 -10.28 2.40 10.34
N LYS A 346 -10.63 2.36 11.64
CA LYS A 346 -10.08 3.28 12.63
C LYS A 346 -8.58 3.08 12.83
N LEU A 347 -8.10 1.85 12.79
CA LEU A 347 -6.68 1.56 12.93
C LEU A 347 -5.94 2.04 11.69
N ALA A 348 -6.48 1.76 10.50
CA ALA A 348 -5.94 2.27 9.25
C ALA A 348 -5.85 3.80 9.23
N GLN A 349 -6.89 4.50 9.68
CA GLN A 349 -6.92 5.95 9.76
C GLN A 349 -5.89 6.49 10.76
N GLU A 350 -5.74 5.86 11.93
CA GLU A 350 -4.78 6.29 12.94
C GLU A 350 -3.33 6.04 12.51
N VAL A 351 -3.05 4.96 11.76
CA VAL A 351 -1.76 4.77 11.09
C VAL A 351 -1.48 5.91 10.10
N ALA A 352 -2.44 6.22 9.23
CA ALA A 352 -2.29 7.29 8.25
C ALA A 352 -2.10 8.66 8.92
N ASN A 353 -2.88 8.97 9.95
CA ASN A 353 -2.79 10.21 10.71
C ASN A 353 -1.43 10.34 11.41
N ARG A 354 -0.94 9.26 12.03
CA ARG A 354 0.39 9.21 12.65
C ARG A 354 1.50 9.52 11.66
N PHE A 355 1.47 8.91 10.48
CA PHE A 355 2.45 9.21 9.43
C PHE A 355 2.47 10.70 9.09
N TRP A 356 1.30 11.32 8.89
CA TRP A 356 1.23 12.75 8.57
C TRP A 356 1.65 13.67 9.73
N ARG A 357 1.37 13.30 10.99
CA ARG A 357 1.89 14.02 12.18
C ARG A 357 3.42 14.00 12.18
N LEU A 358 4.03 12.83 11.93
CA LEU A 358 5.48 12.68 11.91
C LEU A 358 6.14 13.37 10.71
N VAL A 359 5.51 13.36 9.53
CA VAL A 359 5.96 14.18 8.39
C VAL A 359 5.94 15.66 8.74
N GLY A 360 4.91 16.13 9.46
CA GLY A 360 4.86 17.51 9.96
C GLY A 360 5.97 17.84 10.96
N GLN A 361 6.38 16.88 11.79
CA GLN A 361 7.40 17.05 12.82
C GLN A 361 8.83 16.95 12.29
N PHE A 362 9.13 15.95 11.46
CA PHE A 362 10.48 15.61 11.01
C PHE A 362 10.74 15.99 9.55
N GLY A 363 9.70 16.37 8.81
CA GLY A 363 9.78 16.54 7.36
C GLY A 363 9.93 15.20 6.62
N TRP A 364 9.78 15.24 5.30
CA TRP A 364 9.88 14.07 4.42
C TRP A 364 11.21 13.31 4.58
N TRP A 365 12.32 14.04 4.63
CA TRP A 365 13.66 13.45 4.71
C TRP A 365 14.02 12.99 6.12
N GLY A 366 13.53 13.68 7.15
CA GLY A 366 13.79 13.30 8.54
C GLY A 366 13.14 11.96 8.88
N ILE A 367 11.85 11.80 8.54
CA ILE A 367 11.17 10.51 8.80
C ILE A 367 11.78 9.37 7.99
N ALA A 368 12.10 9.60 6.71
CA ALA A 368 12.76 8.61 5.86
C ALA A 368 14.15 8.20 6.41
N TYR A 369 14.90 9.14 6.98
CA TYR A 369 16.19 8.85 7.60
C TYR A 369 16.05 7.99 8.87
N LEU A 370 15.04 8.26 9.71
CA LEU A 370 14.78 7.45 10.90
C LEU A 370 14.33 6.02 10.54
N GLU A 371 13.47 5.88 9.54
CA GLU A 371 13.06 4.58 8.99
C GLU A 371 14.25 3.80 8.43
N LEU A 372 15.14 4.48 7.70
CA LEU A 372 16.33 3.89 7.11
C LEU A 372 17.22 3.23 8.16
N LEU A 373 17.36 3.81 9.36
CA LEU A 373 18.25 3.27 10.39
C LEU A 373 17.73 1.94 10.94
N VAL A 374 16.42 1.80 11.12
CA VAL A 374 15.81 0.52 11.52
C VAL A 374 15.99 -0.52 10.43
N ARG A 375 15.69 -0.17 9.17
CA ARG A 375 15.85 -1.07 8.02
C ARG A 375 17.31 -1.49 7.80
N ALA A 376 18.26 -0.56 7.97
CA ALA A 376 19.68 -0.85 7.86
C ALA A 376 20.16 -1.77 8.99
N ALA A 377 19.65 -1.60 10.21
CA ALA A 377 19.96 -2.49 11.33
C ALA A 377 19.50 -3.92 11.06
N ASP A 378 18.27 -4.11 10.54
CA ASP A 378 17.75 -5.43 10.17
C ASP A 378 18.59 -6.08 9.06
N GLN A 379 18.85 -5.33 7.98
CA GLN A 379 19.67 -5.83 6.87
C GLN A 379 21.08 -6.21 7.32
N TYR A 380 21.71 -5.42 8.19
CA TYR A 380 23.04 -5.71 8.71
C TYR A 380 23.04 -6.98 9.56
N ALA A 381 22.12 -7.11 10.52
CA ALA A 381 21.97 -8.31 11.34
C ALA A 381 21.65 -9.55 10.49
N SER A 382 20.88 -9.38 9.42
CA SER A 382 20.56 -10.47 8.50
C SER A 382 21.78 -10.98 7.74
N ARG A 383 22.71 -10.09 7.35
CA ARG A 383 23.91 -10.44 6.58
C ARG A 383 24.97 -11.22 7.36
N GLU A 384 25.12 -11.02 8.68
CA GLU A 384 26.18 -11.78 9.40
C GLU A 384 25.89 -13.30 9.55
N LEU A 385 24.77 -13.80 8.99
CA LEU A 385 24.45 -15.25 8.89
C LEU A 385 24.49 -15.83 7.48
N SER A 386 24.55 -14.98 6.44
CA SER A 386 24.71 -15.38 5.03
C SER A 386 26.18 -15.45 4.69
#